data_AF-A0A0J6ZAS3-F1
#
_entry.id   AF-A0A0J6ZAS3-F1
#
_cell.length_a   1.000
_cell.length_b   1.000
_cell.length_c   1.000
_cell.angle_alpha   90.00
_cell.angle_beta   90.00
_cell.angle_gamma   90.00
#
_symmetry.space_group_name_H-M   'P 1'
#
loop_
_entity.id
_entity.type
_entity.pdbx_description
1 polymer ?
#
loop_
_entity_poly.entity_id
_entity_poly.type
_entity_poly.pdbx_seq_one_letter_code
_entity_poly.pdbx_strand_id
1 'polypeptide(L)'
;MAFQALLVKAASTVVTGAVGVAAYQGVRKAIAKAPLHEMSVSATALALRGARKAEEGAESARLKVADVVAEARERIGEEAPPPAVSDTGHDHEH
;
A
#
# COMPACT_ATOMS: atom_id res chain seq x y z
N MET A 1 28.96 7.28 -32.78
CA MET A 1 28.05 6.29 -32.15
C MET A 1 27.73 6.61 -30.69
N ALA A 2 28.72 6.83 -29.80
CA ALA A 2 28.46 7.10 -28.37
C ALA A 2 27.63 8.38 -28.10
N PHE A 3 27.89 9.47 -28.81
CA PHE A 3 27.16 10.73 -28.65
C PHE A 3 25.66 10.63 -29.03
N GLN A 4 25.36 9.88 -30.10
CA GLN A 4 23.99 9.61 -30.55
C GLN A 4 23.21 8.82 -29.49
N ALA A 5 23.82 7.81 -28.87
CA ALA A 5 23.19 7.05 -27.79
C ALA A 5 22.92 7.92 -26.55
N LEU A 6 23.83 8.83 -26.22
CA LEU A 6 23.67 9.78 -25.11
C LEU A 6 22.51 10.76 -25.37
N LEU A 7 22.40 11.27 -26.60
CA LEU A 7 21.29 12.13 -27.02
C LEU A 7 19.94 11.42 -26.95
N VAL A 8 19.85 10.17 -27.40
CA VAL A 8 18.60 9.38 -27.32
C VAL A 8 18.16 9.20 -25.86
N LYS A 9 19.10 8.93 -24.95
CA LYS A 9 18.80 8.75 -23.52
C LYS A 9 18.39 10.05 -22.84
N ALA A 10 19.00 11.17 -23.23
CA ALA A 10 18.57 12.49 -22.77
C ALA A 10 17.16 12.81 -23.26
N ALA A 11 16.87 12.57 -24.54
CA ALA A 11 15.56 12.79 -25.12
C ALA A 11 14.47 11.95 -24.43
N SER A 12 14.71 10.66 -24.17
CA SER A 12 13.72 9.80 -23.49
C SER A 12 13.46 10.24 -22.04
N THR A 13 14.47 10.74 -21.35
CA THR A 13 14.32 11.30 -19.99
C THR A 13 13.45 12.56 -20.02
N VAL A 14 13.66 13.44 -21.00
CA VAL A 14 12.85 14.66 -21.18
C VAL A 14 11.40 14.30 -21.51
N VAL A 15 11.17 13.33 -22.40
CA VAL A 15 9.82 12.85 -22.73
C VAL A 15 9.12 12.30 -21.48
N THR A 16 9.82 11.51 -20.68
CA THR A 16 9.27 10.95 -19.42
C THR A 16 8.91 12.07 -18.44
N GLY A 17 9.77 13.07 -18.29
CA GLY A 17 9.49 14.26 -17.49
C GLY A 17 8.28 15.04 -18.02
N ALA A 18 8.18 15.23 -19.33
CA ALA A 18 7.07 15.93 -19.96
C ALA A 18 5.73 15.21 -19.76
N VAL A 19 5.71 13.87 -19.85
CA VAL A 19 4.54 13.06 -19.54
C VAL A 19 4.12 13.25 -18.08
N GLY A 20 5.06 13.24 -17.14
CA GLY A 20 4.77 13.50 -15.72
C GLY A 20 4.16 14.89 -15.49
N VAL A 21 4.73 15.93 -16.10
CA VAL A 21 4.21 17.30 -16.01
C VAL A 21 2.81 17.39 -16.62
N ALA A 22 2.59 16.77 -17.78
CA ALA A 22 1.28 16.78 -18.44
C ALA A 22 0.22 16.08 -17.58
N ALA A 23 0.54 14.93 -16.99
CA ALA A 23 -0.34 14.21 -16.06
C ALA A 23 -0.68 15.08 -14.85
N TYR A 24 0.33 15.68 -14.19
CA TYR A 24 0.12 16.56 -13.05
C TYR A 24 -0.76 17.77 -13.38
N GLN A 25 -0.47 18.45 -14.49
CA GLN A 25 -1.24 19.62 -14.92
C GLN A 25 -2.68 19.25 -15.30
N GLY A 26 -2.89 18.08 -15.90
CA GLY A 26 -4.22 17.54 -16.16
C GLY A 26 -5.02 17.36 -14.87
N VAL A 27 -4.43 16.68 -13.88
CA VAL A 27 -5.03 16.49 -12.55
C VAL A 27 -5.32 17.84 -11.87
N ARG A 28 -4.34 18.76 -11.84
CA ARG A 28 -4.49 20.09 -11.24
C ARG A 28 -5.64 20.87 -11.86
N LYS A 29 -5.77 20.85 -13.20
CA LYS A 29 -6.86 21.51 -13.91
C LYS A 29 -8.22 20.87 -13.60
N ALA A 30 -8.26 19.54 -13.46
CA ALA A 30 -9.48 18.83 -13.09
C ALA A 30 -9.93 19.21 -11.67
N ILE A 31 -9.00 19.21 -10.70
CA ILE A 31 -9.26 19.63 -9.32
C ILE A 31 -9.77 21.07 -9.26
N ALA A 32 -9.16 21.99 -10.02
CA ALA A 32 -9.56 23.39 -10.03
C ALA A 32 -10.98 23.64 -10.59
N LYS A 33 -11.53 22.71 -11.37
CA LYS A 33 -12.84 22.84 -12.03
C LYS A 33 -13.95 22.00 -11.40
N ALA A 34 -13.61 21.07 -10.53
CA ALA A 34 -14.58 20.14 -9.98
C ALA A 34 -15.29 20.68 -8.74
N PRO A 35 -16.55 20.27 -8.51
CA PRO A 35 -17.25 20.58 -7.27
C PRO A 35 -16.50 19.96 -6.08
N LEU A 36 -16.07 20.82 -5.15
CA LEU A 36 -15.25 20.43 -3.99
C LEU A 36 -15.91 19.28 -3.19
N HIS A 37 -17.22 19.35 -3.00
CA HIS A 37 -17.97 18.37 -2.23
C HIS A 37 -17.88 16.95 -2.81
N GLU A 38 -18.18 16.78 -4.11
CA GLU A 38 -18.15 15.45 -4.75
C GLU A 38 -16.74 14.88 -4.83
N MET A 39 -15.72 15.74 -5.03
CA MET A 39 -14.32 15.33 -4.95
C MET A 39 -13.94 14.84 -3.56
N SER A 40 -14.32 15.57 -2.51
CA SER A 40 -14.05 15.16 -1.13
C SER A 40 -14.73 13.83 -0.79
N VAL A 41 -15.99 13.65 -1.18
CA VAL A 41 -16.72 12.40 -0.95
C VAL A 41 -16.08 11.24 -1.72
N SER A 42 -15.75 11.43 -3.00
CA SER A 42 -15.12 10.39 -3.82
C SER A 42 -13.73 10.01 -3.31
N ALA A 43 -12.91 11.02 -2.95
CA ALA A 43 -11.60 10.80 -2.36
C ALA A 43 -11.71 10.03 -1.02
N THR A 44 -12.66 10.42 -0.17
CA THR A 44 -12.90 9.74 1.10
C THR A 44 -13.41 8.31 0.89
N ALA A 45 -14.32 8.08 -0.05
CA ALA A 45 -14.81 6.74 -0.37
C ALA A 45 -13.67 5.84 -0.86
N LEU A 46 -12.79 6.36 -1.71
CA LEU A 46 -11.59 5.64 -2.18
C LEU A 46 -10.62 5.38 -1.03
N ALA A 47 -10.40 6.35 -0.14
CA ALA A 47 -9.57 6.20 1.04
C ALA A 47 -10.13 5.12 1.99
N LEU A 48 -11.43 5.09 2.26
CA LEU A 48 -12.07 4.07 3.09
C LEU A 48 -11.95 2.67 2.47
N ARG A 49 -12.10 2.55 1.15
CA ARG A 49 -11.90 1.28 0.45
C ARG A 49 -10.44 0.83 0.50
N GLY A 50 -9.51 1.76 0.34
CA GLY A 50 -8.08 1.52 0.47
C GLY A 50 -7.68 1.08 1.87
N ALA A 51 -8.23 1.73 2.91
CA ALA A 51 -7.97 1.39 4.31
C ALA A 51 -8.37 -0.07 4.62
N ARG A 52 -9.57 -0.50 4.21
CA ARG A 52 -9.99 -1.91 4.39
C ARG A 52 -9.06 -2.90 3.69
N LYS A 53 -8.58 -2.55 2.49
CA LYS A 53 -7.59 -3.39 1.78
C LYS A 53 -6.22 -3.38 2.45
N ALA A 54 -5.85 -2.29 3.10
CA ALA A 54 -4.62 -2.22 3.88
C ALA A 54 -4.69 -3.06 5.16
N GLU A 55 -5.86 -3.14 5.81
CA GLU A 55 -6.09 -4.02 6.97
C GLU A 55 -5.88 -5.49 6.62
N GLU A 56 -6.44 -5.96 5.49
CA GLU A 56 -6.19 -7.33 4.98
C GLU A 56 -4.68 -7.59 4.79
N GLY A 57 -3.95 -6.60 4.27
CA GLY A 57 -2.50 -6.67 4.08
C GLY A 57 -1.72 -6.68 5.39
N ALA A 58 -2.16 -5.90 6.38
CA ALA A 58 -1.53 -5.81 7.69
C ALA A 58 -1.63 -7.14 8.46
N GLU A 59 -2.81 -7.77 8.44
CA GLU A 59 -2.99 -9.09 9.07
C GLU A 59 -2.15 -10.16 8.35
N SER A 60 -2.16 -10.15 7.01
CA SER A 60 -1.31 -11.06 6.23
C SER A 60 0.18 -10.86 6.52
N ALA A 61 0.63 -9.62 6.72
CA ALA A 61 2.01 -9.31 7.08
C ALA A 61 2.33 -9.80 8.49
N ARG A 62 1.42 -9.60 9.46
CA ARG A 62 1.55 -10.09 10.83
C ARG A 62 1.72 -11.61 10.87
N LEU A 63 0.90 -12.34 10.11
CA LEU A 63 0.98 -13.80 10.04
C LEU A 63 2.32 -14.26 9.45
N LYS A 64 2.77 -13.65 8.33
CA LYS A 64 4.08 -13.99 7.74
C LYS A 64 5.26 -13.70 8.67
N VAL A 65 5.18 -12.61 9.43
CA VAL A 65 6.20 -12.31 10.44
C VAL A 65 6.16 -13.35 11.57
N ALA A 66 4.98 -13.78 12.00
CA ALA A 66 4.84 -14.85 12.98
C ALA A 66 5.44 -16.17 12.49
N ASP A 67 5.24 -16.53 11.21
CA ASP A 67 5.83 -17.72 10.59
C ASP A 67 7.37 -17.66 10.63
N VAL A 68 7.96 -16.52 10.29
CA VAL A 68 9.43 -16.32 10.35
C VAL A 68 9.96 -16.43 11.78
N VAL A 69 9.23 -15.88 12.76
CA VAL A 69 9.61 -15.98 14.18
C VAL A 69 9.52 -17.43 14.67
N ALA A 70 8.48 -18.16 14.27
CA ALA A 70 8.32 -19.58 14.60
C ALA A 70 9.48 -20.41 14.02
N GLU A 71 9.83 -20.20 12.75
CA GLU A 71 10.96 -20.86 12.08
C GLU A 71 12.30 -20.52 12.77
N ALA A 72 12.50 -19.27 13.18
CA ALA A 72 13.70 -18.87 13.91
C ALA A 72 13.80 -19.56 15.29
N ARG A 73 12.68 -19.71 16.00
CA ARG A 73 12.61 -20.40 17.30
C ARG A 73 12.93 -21.87 17.19
N GLU A 74 12.37 -22.54 16.19
CA GLU A 74 12.67 -23.95 15.91
C GLU A 74 14.17 -24.16 15.68
N ARG A 75 14.82 -23.28 14.91
CA ARG A 75 16.28 -23.36 14.66
C ARG A 75 17.14 -23.20 15.90
N ILE A 76 16.70 -22.42 16.89
CA ILE A 76 17.42 -22.23 18.15
C ILE A 76 17.00 -23.23 19.24
N GLY A 77 16.12 -24.18 18.91
CA GLY A 77 15.62 -25.19 19.85
C GLY A 77 14.66 -24.63 20.90
N GLU A 78 14.04 -23.47 20.66
CA GLU A 78 13.01 -22.91 21.53
C GLU A 78 11.61 -23.39 21.09
N GLU A 79 10.80 -23.84 22.05
CA GLU A 79 9.38 -24.14 21.79
C GLU A 79 8.58 -22.86 21.54
N ALA A 80 7.60 -22.94 20.64
CA ALA A 80 6.67 -21.84 20.39
C ALA A 80 5.75 -21.66 21.62
N PRO A 81 5.50 -20.41 22.07
CA PRO A 81 4.54 -20.16 23.13
C PRO A 81 3.16 -20.71 22.75
N PRO A 82 2.41 -21.31 23.69
CA PRO A 82 1.05 -21.75 23.41
C PRO A 82 0.19 -20.56 22.95
N PRO A 83 -0.80 -20.78 22.06
CA PRO A 83 -1.66 -19.71 21.57
C PRO A 83 -2.25 -18.92 22.73
N ALA A 84 -2.16 -17.59 22.67
CA ALA A 84 -2.76 -16.74 23.68
C ALA A 84 -4.27 -16.98 23.71
N VAL A 85 -4.79 -17.47 24.83
CA VAL A 85 -6.22 -17.52 25.09
C VAL A 85 -6.70 -16.07 25.12
N SER A 86 -7.54 -15.69 24.17
CA SER A 86 -8.25 -14.40 24.27
C SER A 86 -9.31 -14.57 25.35
N ASP A 87 -9.18 -13.80 26.43
CA ASP A 87 -10.15 -13.73 27.53
C ASP A 87 -11.42 -12.96 27.11
N THR A 88 -11.81 -13.06 25.83
CA THR A 88 -13.08 -12.54 25.35
C THR A 88 -14.12 -13.60 25.64
N GLY A 89 -14.81 -13.44 26.78
CA GLY A 89 -15.82 -14.36 27.28
C GLY A 89 -16.87 -14.71 26.23
N HIS A 90 -16.89 -15.97 25.82
CA HIS A 90 -18.00 -16.57 25.08
C HIS A 90 -18.96 -17.17 26.12
N ASP A 91 -19.77 -16.30 26.73
CA ASP A 91 -20.89 -16.75 27.56
C ASP A 91 -22.07 -17.07 26.61
N HIS A 92 -22.30 -18.36 26.37
CA HIS A 92 -23.50 -18.82 25.68
C HIS A 92 -24.52 -19.20 26.74
N GLU A 93 -25.46 -18.30 27.03
CA GLU A 93 -26.65 -18.64 27.80
C GLU A 93 -27.47 -19.72 27.07
N HIS A 94 -27.81 -20.78 27.79
CA HIS A 94 -28.58 -21.94 27.32
C HIS A 94 -30.08 -21.76 27.53
#